data_AF-A0A8C9K0D4-F1
#
_entry.id   AF-A0A8C9K0D4-F1
#
_cell.length_a   1.000
_cell.length_b   1.000
_cell.length_c   1.000
_cell.angle_alpha   90.00
_cell.angle_beta   90.00
_cell.angle_gamma   90.00
#
_symmetry.space_group_name_H-M   'P 1'
#
loop_
_entity.id
_entity.type
_entity.pdbx_description
1 polymer ?
#
loop_
_entity_poly.entity_id
_entity_poly.type
_entity_poly.pdbx_seq_one_letter_code
_entity_poly.pdbx_strand_id
1 'polypeptide(L)'
;YQVTGVFMKNWDSLDEHGVCTADRDCEDAYRVCQILDIPFHQVSYVKEYWNDVFSDFLSEYEKGRTPNPDIVCNKHIKFSCFFHYAVDNLGADAVATGHYARTSLEDEEVFQQKHIKRPEGLFRNRFEVRNAVKLLQAADSFKDQTFFLSQVSQDALRRTLFPLGGLTKHFVKKIAAENRLHHVLQKKESMGICFVGKRNFENFILQYLQPRPGKFISIEDNRVLGTHKGWFLYTLGQRARIGGLREPWYVVEKDGTKGDVFVVSRAGLLGR
;
A
#
# COMPACT_ATOMS: atom_id res chain seq x y z
N TYR A 1 0.35 -11.97 25.48
CA TYR A 1 -0.08 -10.59 25.17
C TYR A 1 -1.56 -10.43 25.50
N GLN A 2 -1.98 -9.25 25.93
CA GLN A 2 -3.40 -8.87 25.87
C GLN A 2 -3.64 -8.25 24.48
N VAL A 3 -4.50 -8.87 23.69
CA VAL A 3 -4.66 -8.52 22.27
C VAL A 3 -6.02 -7.88 22.04
N THR A 4 -6.03 -6.77 21.31
CA THR A 4 -7.24 -6.09 20.83
C THR A 4 -7.18 -5.98 19.31
N GLY A 5 -8.22 -6.43 18.63
CA GLY A 5 -8.38 -6.29 17.18
C GLY A 5 -8.88 -4.90 16.81
N VAL A 6 -8.31 -4.29 15.76
CA VAL A 6 -8.76 -3.01 15.22
C VAL A 6 -8.93 -3.10 13.71
N PHE A 7 -10.11 -2.73 13.21
CA PHE A 7 -10.41 -2.61 11.79
C PHE A 7 -10.42 -1.14 11.37
N MET A 8 -9.71 -0.82 10.29
CA MET A 8 -9.63 0.53 9.74
C MET A 8 -10.47 0.67 8.48
N LYS A 9 -11.47 1.55 8.50
CA LYS A 9 -12.18 2.01 7.30
C LYS A 9 -11.43 3.22 6.73
N ASN A 10 -10.70 3.01 5.63
CA ASN A 10 -9.85 4.05 5.02
C ASN A 10 -10.40 4.61 3.71
N TRP A 11 -11.45 3.99 3.18
CA TRP A 11 -12.09 4.42 1.94
C TRP A 11 -13.60 4.26 2.10
N ASP A 12 -14.36 5.25 1.62
CA ASP A 12 -15.80 5.10 1.49
C ASP A 12 -16.17 4.80 0.05
N SER A 13 -16.82 3.66 -0.17
CA SER A 13 -17.32 3.26 -1.48
C SER A 13 -18.70 3.84 -1.78
N LEU A 14 -19.38 4.48 -0.82
CA LEU A 14 -20.65 5.16 -1.08
C LEU A 14 -20.46 6.36 -2.03
N ASP A 15 -19.25 6.90 -2.11
CA ASP A 15 -18.90 8.01 -2.99
C ASP A 15 -18.65 7.60 -4.45
N GLU A 16 -18.69 6.30 -4.77
CA GLU A 16 -18.46 5.78 -6.12
C GLU A 16 -19.43 4.64 -6.43
N HIS A 17 -19.81 4.43 -7.70
CA HIS A 17 -20.84 3.46 -8.14
C HIS A 17 -20.50 1.95 -7.92
N GLY A 18 -19.76 1.59 -6.88
CA GLY A 18 -19.26 0.24 -6.58
C GLY A 18 -19.95 -0.46 -5.41
N VAL A 19 -19.85 -1.79 -5.39
CA VAL A 19 -20.30 -2.63 -4.26
C VAL A 19 -19.34 -2.46 -3.10
N CYS A 20 -19.84 -2.07 -1.92
CA CYS A 20 -19.03 -1.93 -0.70
C CYS A 20 -18.46 -3.30 -0.27
N THR A 21 -17.15 -3.49 -0.44
CA THR A 21 -16.43 -4.67 0.07
C THR A 21 -15.96 -4.50 1.50
N ALA A 22 -15.82 -3.24 1.96
CA ALA A 22 -15.28 -2.92 3.28
C ALA A 22 -16.17 -3.46 4.42
N ASP A 23 -17.49 -3.44 4.27
CA ASP A 23 -18.41 -3.96 5.30
C ASP A 23 -18.25 -5.47 5.49
N ARG A 24 -18.08 -6.22 4.39
CA ARG A 24 -17.82 -7.67 4.46
C ARG A 24 -16.46 -7.98 5.08
N ASP A 25 -15.44 -7.19 4.78
CA ASP A 25 -14.12 -7.33 5.38
C ASP A 25 -14.14 -7.01 6.89
N CYS A 26 -14.92 -6.00 7.29
CA CYS A 26 -15.15 -5.66 8.70
C CYS A 26 -15.85 -6.80 9.44
N GLU A 27 -16.90 -7.37 8.85
CA GLU A 27 -17.65 -8.46 9.47
C GLU A 27 -16.80 -9.75 9.60
N ASP A 28 -15.98 -10.07 8.60
CA ASP A 28 -15.04 -11.18 8.73
C ASP A 28 -13.98 -10.92 9.81
N ALA A 29 -13.47 -9.68 9.92
CA ALA A 29 -12.53 -9.33 10.99
C ALA A 29 -13.18 -9.43 12.38
N TYR A 30 -14.43 -8.97 12.52
CA TYR A 30 -15.22 -9.11 13.73
C TYR A 30 -15.44 -10.58 14.08
N ARG A 31 -15.82 -11.42 13.12
CA ARG A 31 -15.99 -12.87 13.32
C ARG A 31 -14.70 -13.55 13.78
N VAL A 32 -13.54 -13.17 13.22
CA VAL A 32 -12.25 -13.67 13.70
C VAL A 32 -12.03 -13.30 15.17
N CYS A 33 -12.29 -12.05 15.55
CA CYS A 33 -12.13 -11.59 16.93
C CYS A 33 -13.08 -12.32 17.91
N GLN A 34 -14.31 -12.61 17.49
CA GLN A 34 -15.26 -13.42 18.26
C GLN A 34 -14.78 -14.86 18.47
N ILE A 35 -14.20 -15.49 17.43
CA ILE A 35 -13.67 -16.87 17.55
C ILE A 35 -12.46 -16.91 18.50
N LEU A 36 -11.64 -15.86 18.50
CA LEU A 36 -10.43 -15.78 19.32
C LEU A 36 -10.67 -15.16 20.70
N ASP A 37 -11.90 -14.75 21.01
CA ASP A 37 -12.29 -14.07 22.26
C ASP A 37 -11.43 -12.83 22.57
N ILE A 38 -11.27 -11.95 21.57
CA ILE A 38 -10.54 -10.68 21.71
C ILE A 38 -11.44 -9.46 21.45
N PRO A 39 -11.23 -8.33 22.16
CA PRO A 39 -11.96 -7.10 21.89
C PRO A 39 -11.76 -6.62 20.45
N PHE A 40 -12.79 -5.98 19.89
CA PHE A 40 -12.78 -5.47 18.52
C PHE A 40 -13.19 -4.00 18.48
N HIS A 41 -12.39 -3.18 17.81
CA HIS A 41 -12.70 -1.77 17.55
C HIS A 41 -12.71 -1.49 16.05
N GLN A 42 -13.56 -0.55 15.64
CA GLN A 42 -13.57 0.00 14.30
C GLN A 42 -13.20 1.47 14.37
N VAL A 43 -12.29 1.89 13.49
CA VAL A 43 -11.88 3.30 13.32
C VAL A 43 -12.01 3.71 11.86
N SER A 44 -12.24 4.99 11.63
CA SER A 44 -12.32 5.57 10.28
C SER A 44 -11.17 6.53 10.08
N TYR A 45 -10.41 6.33 9.00
CA TYR A 45 -9.37 7.27 8.53
C TYR A 45 -9.63 7.71 7.09
N VAL A 46 -10.90 7.74 6.66
CA VAL A 46 -11.28 8.13 5.29
C VAL A 46 -10.74 9.51 4.94
N LYS A 47 -10.83 10.47 5.88
CA LYS A 47 -10.38 11.86 5.66
C LYS A 47 -8.86 11.95 5.54
N GLU A 48 -8.15 11.31 6.47
CA GLU A 48 -6.68 11.25 6.49
C GLU A 48 -6.16 10.54 5.25
N TYR A 49 -6.79 9.42 4.87
CA TYR A 49 -6.44 8.69 3.65
C TYR A 49 -6.63 9.55 2.41
N TRP A 50 -7.75 10.27 2.30
CA TRP A 50 -8.02 11.15 1.18
C TRP A 50 -6.96 12.25 1.05
N ASN A 51 -6.64 12.91 2.16
CA ASN A 51 -5.72 14.05 2.17
C ASN A 51 -4.25 13.63 2.01
N ASP A 52 -3.81 12.62 2.76
CA ASP A 52 -2.39 12.30 2.90
C ASP A 52 -1.93 11.16 1.96
N VAL A 53 -2.86 10.43 1.34
CA VAL A 53 -2.54 9.33 0.42
C VAL A 53 -3.13 9.59 -0.96
N PHE A 54 -4.44 9.79 -1.05
CA PHE A 54 -5.12 9.85 -2.35
C PHE A 54 -4.85 11.15 -3.12
N SER A 55 -4.83 12.29 -2.42
CA SER A 55 -4.55 13.59 -3.06
C SER A 55 -3.13 13.65 -3.63
N ASP A 56 -2.13 13.15 -2.89
CA ASP A 56 -0.76 13.01 -3.38
C ASP A 56 -0.72 12.06 -4.59
N PHE A 57 -1.38 10.91 -4.48
CA PHE A 57 -1.50 9.94 -5.57
C PHE A 57 -2.03 10.60 -6.88
N LEU A 58 -3.11 11.39 -6.81
CA LEU A 58 -3.62 12.11 -7.98
C LEU A 58 -2.63 13.14 -8.52
N SER A 59 -2.00 13.92 -7.64
CA SER A 59 -0.99 14.94 -8.01
C SER A 59 0.20 14.32 -8.73
N GLU A 60 0.68 13.16 -8.27
CA GLU A 60 1.81 12.45 -8.87
C GLU A 60 1.44 11.89 -10.25
N TYR A 61 0.23 11.37 -10.41
CA TYR A 61 -0.28 10.97 -11.73
C TYR A 61 -0.38 12.16 -12.69
N GLU A 62 -0.91 13.30 -12.25
CA GLU A 62 -1.02 14.50 -13.11
C GLU A 62 0.36 14.97 -13.62
N LYS A 63 1.40 14.84 -12.79
CA LYS A 63 2.81 15.11 -13.17
C LYS A 63 3.43 14.02 -14.04
N GLY A 64 2.66 13.01 -14.44
CA GLY A 64 3.11 11.90 -15.27
C GLY A 64 3.99 10.90 -14.52
N ARG A 65 3.96 10.84 -13.19
CA ARG A 65 4.68 9.83 -12.40
C ARG A 65 3.75 8.65 -12.05
N THR A 66 4.36 7.54 -11.64
CA THR A 66 3.62 6.35 -11.19
C THR A 66 3.86 6.15 -9.69
N PRO A 67 3.02 6.76 -8.82
CA PRO A 67 3.17 6.66 -7.37
C PRO A 67 2.82 5.25 -6.86
N ASN A 68 3.34 4.92 -5.66
CA ASN A 68 2.95 3.72 -4.93
C ASN A 68 2.16 4.12 -3.66
N PRO A 69 0.82 4.09 -3.70
CA PRO A 69 -0.01 4.54 -2.58
C PRO A 69 0.09 3.63 -1.34
N ASP A 70 0.55 2.38 -1.48
CA ASP A 70 0.67 1.46 -0.34
C ASP A 70 1.85 1.85 0.57
N ILE A 71 2.96 2.36 0.00
CA ILE A 71 4.07 2.92 0.78
C ILE A 71 3.59 4.13 1.58
N VAL A 72 2.82 5.01 0.95
CA VAL A 72 2.28 6.24 1.57
C VAL A 72 1.24 5.90 2.64
N CYS A 73 0.34 4.94 2.37
CA CYS A 73 -0.63 4.42 3.34
C CYS A 73 0.04 3.83 4.57
N ASN A 74 1.09 3.02 4.42
CA ASN A 74 1.83 2.49 5.56
C ASN A 74 2.42 3.64 6.38
N LYS A 75 3.06 4.62 5.74
CA LYS A 75 3.67 5.77 6.42
C LYS A 75 2.67 6.63 7.19
N HIS A 76 1.59 7.06 6.55
CA HIS A 76 0.68 8.07 7.10
C HIS A 76 -0.48 7.47 7.88
N ILE A 77 -0.97 6.29 7.47
CA ILE A 77 -2.17 5.70 8.06
C ILE A 77 -1.79 4.61 9.06
N LYS A 78 -1.20 3.50 8.60
CA LYS A 78 -0.97 2.33 9.47
C LYS A 78 0.06 2.59 10.57
N PHE A 79 1.17 3.25 10.24
CA PHE A 79 2.27 3.52 11.16
C PHE A 79 2.32 4.98 11.64
N SER A 80 1.21 5.71 11.49
CA SER A 80 1.03 7.05 12.05
C SER A 80 -0.35 7.20 12.66
N CYS A 81 -1.44 7.38 11.89
CA CYS A 81 -2.79 7.55 12.45
C CYS A 81 -3.21 6.38 13.36
N PHE A 82 -3.10 5.14 12.86
CA PHE A 82 -3.43 3.95 13.63
C PHE A 82 -2.47 3.70 14.79
N PHE A 83 -1.17 3.93 14.58
CA PHE A 83 -0.18 3.81 15.63
C PHE A 83 -0.49 4.74 16.81
N HIS A 84 -0.72 6.03 16.55
CA HIS A 84 -1.07 6.98 17.60
C HIS A 84 -2.40 6.64 18.26
N TYR A 85 -3.42 6.23 17.50
CA TYR A 85 -4.69 5.78 18.08
C TYR A 85 -4.50 4.58 19.03
N ALA A 86 -3.79 3.54 18.61
CA ALA A 86 -3.56 2.37 19.44
C ALA A 86 -2.86 2.73 20.75
N VAL A 87 -1.90 3.64 20.69
CA VAL A 87 -1.05 4.00 21.83
C VAL A 87 -1.73 5.02 22.74
N ASP A 88 -2.26 6.09 22.18
CA ASP A 88 -2.79 7.22 22.94
C ASP A 88 -4.24 7.02 23.38
N ASN A 89 -5.05 6.28 22.61
CA ASN A 89 -6.46 6.08 22.91
C ASN A 89 -6.75 4.71 23.52
N LEU A 90 -6.11 3.65 23.02
CA LEU A 90 -6.28 2.29 23.58
C LEU A 90 -5.25 1.96 24.67
N GLY A 91 -4.22 2.79 24.85
CA GLY A 91 -3.17 2.54 25.84
C GLY A 91 -2.28 1.35 25.49
N ALA A 92 -2.20 0.96 24.21
CA ALA A 92 -1.44 -0.22 23.79
C ALA A 92 0.07 0.02 23.89
N ASP A 93 0.80 -0.97 24.42
CA ASP A 93 2.26 -0.97 24.53
C ASP A 93 2.94 -1.16 23.16
N ALA A 94 2.31 -1.90 22.26
CA ALA A 94 2.79 -2.19 20.92
C ALA A 94 1.63 -2.39 19.94
N VAL A 95 1.93 -2.26 18.65
CA VAL A 95 1.02 -2.53 17.54
C VAL A 95 1.50 -3.77 16.79
N ALA A 96 0.59 -4.66 16.41
CA ALA A 96 0.91 -5.78 15.53
C ALA A 96 0.24 -5.63 14.17
N THR A 97 0.93 -6.03 13.10
CA THR A 97 0.33 -6.06 11.75
C THR A 97 0.62 -7.39 11.06
N GLY A 98 -0.26 -7.79 10.15
CA GLY A 98 -0.09 -8.98 9.33
C GLY A 98 0.92 -8.81 8.18
N HIS A 99 1.86 -7.86 8.26
CA HIS A 99 2.89 -7.72 7.25
C HIS A 99 3.93 -8.83 7.39
N TYR A 100 4.37 -9.37 6.26
CA TYR A 100 5.52 -10.25 6.18
C TYR A 100 6.78 -9.38 6.18
N ALA A 101 7.26 -9.07 7.37
CA ALA A 101 8.51 -8.38 7.63
C ALA A 101 9.03 -8.79 9.02
N ARG A 102 10.26 -8.43 9.37
CA ARG A 102 10.83 -8.62 10.71
C ARG A 102 11.43 -7.33 11.22
N THR A 103 11.61 -7.21 12.52
CA THR A 103 12.42 -6.15 13.13
C THR A 103 13.67 -6.78 13.74
N SER A 104 14.67 -5.95 14.05
CA SER A 104 15.84 -6.38 14.81
C SER A 104 15.60 -6.46 16.32
N LEU A 105 14.36 -6.24 16.77
CA LEU A 105 13.99 -6.36 18.17
C LEU A 105 13.21 -7.66 18.36
N GLU A 106 13.47 -8.35 19.45
CA GLU A 106 12.60 -9.40 19.95
C GLU A 106 11.34 -8.81 20.59
N ASP A 107 10.29 -9.61 20.71
CA ASP A 107 9.01 -9.14 21.23
C ASP A 107 9.16 -8.50 22.62
N GLU A 108 9.93 -9.11 23.53
CA GLU A 108 10.19 -8.56 24.87
C GLU A 108 10.82 -7.17 24.83
N GLU A 109 11.76 -6.93 23.91
CA GLU A 109 12.43 -5.65 23.75
C GLU A 109 11.49 -4.56 23.22
N VAL A 110 10.48 -4.96 22.43
CA VAL A 110 9.42 -4.06 21.95
C VAL A 110 8.54 -3.58 23.10
N PHE A 111 8.15 -4.46 24.02
CA PHE A 111 7.34 -4.10 25.20
C PHE A 111 8.10 -3.25 26.24
N GLN A 112 9.43 -3.29 26.24
CA GLN A 112 10.25 -2.43 27.11
C GLN A 112 10.37 -0.99 26.60
N GLN A 113 9.97 -0.70 25.35
CA GLN A 113 10.05 0.64 24.78
C GLN A 113 9.02 1.57 25.42
N LYS A 114 9.49 2.63 26.11
CA LYS A 114 8.61 3.66 26.65
C LYS A 114 8.06 4.56 25.54
N HIS A 115 6.74 4.71 25.48
CA HIS A 115 6.13 5.77 24.69
C HIS A 115 6.31 7.11 25.41
N ILE A 116 7.14 7.98 24.86
CA ILE A 116 7.32 9.35 25.35
C ILE A 116 6.70 10.24 24.28
N LYS A 117 5.53 10.84 24.60
CA LYS A 117 4.94 11.88 23.74
C LYS A 117 5.99 12.95 23.50
N ARG A 118 6.28 13.23 22.22
CA ARG A 118 7.28 14.23 21.85
C ARG A 118 6.87 15.58 22.46
N PRO A 119 7.75 16.25 23.22
CA PRO A 119 7.45 17.60 23.67
C PRO A 119 7.31 18.53 22.45
N GLU A 120 6.26 19.33 22.44
CA GLU A 120 6.08 20.42 21.47
C GLU A 120 7.13 21.51 21.73
N GLY A 121 8.32 21.36 21.14
CA GLY A 121 9.41 22.30 21.31
C GLY A 121 10.50 22.15 20.24
N LEU A 122 11.14 23.28 19.88
CA LEU A 122 12.17 23.36 18.83
C LEU A 122 13.48 22.61 19.16
N PHE A 123 13.69 22.24 20.42
CA PHE A 123 14.92 21.63 20.88
C PHE A 123 14.86 20.10 20.74
N ARG A 124 15.32 19.61 19.60
CA ARG A 124 15.76 18.22 19.47
C ARG A 124 16.90 17.99 20.45
N ASN A 125 16.70 17.11 21.43
CA ASN A 125 17.82 16.53 22.15
C ASN A 125 18.60 15.68 21.14
N ARG A 126 19.61 16.28 20.49
CA ARG A 126 20.42 15.67 19.42
C ARG A 126 21.24 14.46 19.90
N PHE A 127 21.18 14.17 21.21
CA PHE A 127 21.92 13.15 21.94
C PHE A 127 21.08 11.97 22.42
N GLU A 128 19.77 11.89 22.13
CA GLU A 128 19.02 10.64 22.35
C GLU A 128 19.45 9.62 21.27
N VAL A 129 20.59 8.97 21.50
CA VAL A 129 21.02 7.79 20.75
C VAL A 129 20.13 6.63 21.18
N ARG A 130 18.89 6.62 20.67
CA ARG A 130 18.11 5.39 20.68
C ARG A 130 18.69 4.53 19.57
N ASN A 131 19.26 3.37 19.89
CA ASN A 131 19.75 2.42 18.88
C ASN A 131 18.69 2.23 17.78
N ALA A 132 19.06 2.46 16.53
CA ALA A 132 18.12 2.37 15.42
C ALA A 132 17.62 0.93 15.26
N VAL A 133 16.32 0.75 15.18
CA VAL A 133 15.71 -0.54 14.89
C VAL A 133 15.80 -0.77 13.40
N LYS A 134 16.24 -1.97 13.02
CA LYS A 134 16.35 -2.36 11.62
C LYS A 134 15.05 -3.06 11.20
N LEU A 135 14.53 -2.65 10.05
CA LEU A 135 13.53 -3.42 9.32
C LEU A 135 14.25 -4.51 8.53
N LEU A 136 13.83 -5.76 8.72
CA LEU A 136 14.45 -6.95 8.15
C LEU A 136 13.45 -7.68 7.25
N GLN A 137 13.96 -8.36 6.23
CA GLN A 137 13.14 -9.16 5.32
C GLN A 137 12.47 -10.33 6.05
N ALA A 138 11.26 -10.68 5.64
CA ALA A 138 10.56 -11.87 6.10
C ALA A 138 11.31 -13.17 5.73
N ALA A 139 11.02 -14.24 6.45
CA ALA A 139 11.50 -15.58 6.11
C ALA A 139 10.91 -16.07 4.77
N ASP A 140 9.67 -15.68 4.45
CA ASP A 140 9.03 -15.96 3.15
C ASP A 140 9.40 -14.86 2.14
N SER A 141 10.42 -15.11 1.33
CA SER A 141 10.93 -14.16 0.35
C SER A 141 9.91 -13.77 -0.73
N PHE A 142 8.94 -14.64 -1.03
CA PHE A 142 7.89 -14.36 -2.01
C PHE A 142 6.77 -13.49 -1.44
N LYS A 143 6.67 -13.40 -0.12
CA LYS A 143 5.70 -12.59 0.58
C LYS A 143 6.32 -11.38 1.27
N ASP A 144 7.63 -11.21 1.22
CA ASP A 144 8.33 -10.08 1.83
C ASP A 144 7.67 -8.74 1.46
N GLN A 145 7.36 -7.95 2.48
CA GLN A 145 6.69 -6.66 2.36
C GLN A 145 7.55 -5.49 2.83
N THR A 146 8.86 -5.70 3.06
CA THR A 146 9.74 -4.63 3.55
C THR A 146 9.80 -3.42 2.61
N PHE A 147 9.68 -3.65 1.30
CA PHE A 147 9.58 -2.58 0.31
C PHE A 147 8.46 -1.58 0.62
N PHE A 148 7.27 -2.08 0.99
CA PHE A 148 6.11 -1.26 1.32
C PHE A 148 6.23 -0.56 2.68
N LEU A 149 7.15 -1.02 3.53
CA LEU A 149 7.41 -0.49 4.87
C LEU A 149 8.65 0.42 4.91
N SER A 150 9.27 0.70 3.76
CA SER A 150 10.52 1.47 3.63
C SER A 150 10.47 2.89 4.20
N GLN A 151 9.28 3.47 4.36
CA GLN A 151 9.10 4.81 4.94
C GLN A 151 8.50 4.81 6.36
N VAL A 152 8.44 3.65 7.03
CA VAL A 152 7.98 3.58 8.42
C VAL A 152 8.98 4.30 9.34
N SER A 153 8.45 5.14 10.22
CA SER A 153 9.30 5.91 11.15
C SER A 153 9.93 4.99 12.20
N GLN A 154 11.12 5.38 12.70
CA GLN A 154 11.79 4.65 13.79
C GLN A 154 10.96 4.60 15.07
N ASP A 155 10.10 5.59 15.29
CA ASP A 155 9.23 5.67 16.47
C ASP A 155 8.14 4.58 16.42
N ALA A 156 7.45 4.48 15.28
CA ALA A 156 6.46 3.44 15.06
C ALA A 156 7.09 2.04 14.97
N LEU A 157 8.23 1.91 14.28
CA LEU A 157 8.91 0.61 14.08
C LEU A 157 9.34 -0.03 15.40
N ARG A 158 9.82 0.76 16.36
CA ARG A 158 10.23 0.28 17.69
C ARG A 158 9.12 -0.37 18.50
N ARG A 159 7.88 0.01 18.21
CA ARG A 159 6.69 -0.40 18.94
C ARG A 159 5.76 -1.21 18.04
N THR A 160 6.33 -1.83 17.01
CA THR A 160 5.60 -2.67 16.06
C THR A 160 6.11 -4.10 16.12
N LEU A 161 5.18 -5.04 16.19
CA LEU A 161 5.39 -6.47 16.02
C LEU A 161 4.96 -6.91 14.60
N PHE A 162 5.71 -7.84 14.02
CA PHE A 162 5.37 -8.52 12.76
C PHE A 162 5.28 -10.04 12.99
N PRO A 163 4.17 -10.55 13.54
CA PRO A 163 4.08 -11.95 13.96
C PRO A 163 4.23 -12.96 12.81
N LEU A 164 3.99 -12.52 11.57
CA LEU A 164 4.12 -13.38 10.38
C LEU A 164 5.55 -13.41 9.81
N GLY A 165 6.47 -12.59 10.34
CA GLY A 165 7.80 -12.39 9.78
C GLY A 165 8.66 -13.65 9.70
N GLY A 166 8.47 -14.60 10.62
CA GLY A 166 9.17 -15.88 10.64
C GLY A 166 8.42 -17.02 9.93
N LEU A 167 7.22 -16.77 9.40
CA LEU A 167 6.32 -17.81 8.91
C LEU A 167 6.19 -17.77 7.39
N THR A 168 5.99 -18.94 6.79
CA THR A 168 5.58 -19.02 5.38
C THR A 168 4.07 -18.85 5.24
N LYS A 169 3.61 -18.35 4.09
CA LYS A 169 2.17 -18.20 3.85
C LYS A 169 1.40 -19.52 3.99
N HIS A 170 2.00 -20.62 3.55
CA HIS A 170 1.40 -21.95 3.68
C HIS A 170 1.18 -22.31 5.15
N PHE A 171 2.19 -22.07 6.00
CA PHE A 171 2.09 -22.35 7.42
C PHE A 171 1.07 -21.44 8.12
N VAL A 172 0.98 -20.16 7.75
CA VAL A 172 -0.05 -19.25 8.25
C VAL A 172 -1.46 -19.74 7.92
N LYS A 173 -1.68 -20.27 6.71
CA LYS A 173 -2.97 -20.89 6.34
C LYS A 173 -3.27 -22.15 7.13
N LYS A 174 -2.26 -22.95 7.46
CA LYS A 174 -2.41 -24.14 8.31
C LYS A 174 -2.84 -23.74 9.73
N ILE A 175 -2.17 -22.76 10.34
CA ILE A 175 -2.54 -22.21 11.66
C ILE A 175 -3.99 -21.72 11.64
N ALA A 176 -4.38 -20.95 10.62
CA ALA A 176 -5.75 -20.45 10.50
C ALA A 176 -6.78 -21.59 10.38
N ALA A 177 -6.47 -22.68 9.67
CA ALA A 177 -7.35 -23.86 9.59
C ALA A 177 -7.51 -24.55 10.95
N GLU A 178 -6.41 -24.73 11.69
CA GLU A 178 -6.40 -25.36 13.01
C GLU A 178 -7.17 -24.53 14.06
N ASN A 179 -7.24 -23.21 13.88
CA ASN A 179 -7.92 -22.28 14.77
C ASN A 179 -9.34 -21.92 14.31
N ARG A 180 -10.00 -22.78 13.52
CA ARG A 180 -11.40 -22.61 13.07
C ARG A 180 -11.65 -21.36 12.22
N LEU A 181 -10.62 -20.78 11.62
CA LEU A 181 -10.71 -19.59 10.77
C LEU A 181 -10.94 -19.96 9.29
N HIS A 182 -11.72 -21.01 9.01
CA HIS A 182 -11.91 -21.50 7.63
C HIS A 182 -12.55 -20.50 6.67
N HIS A 183 -13.40 -19.61 7.19
CA HIS A 183 -14.08 -18.58 6.39
C HIS A 183 -13.08 -17.58 5.75
N VAL A 184 -11.97 -17.25 6.42
CA VAL A 184 -10.93 -16.39 5.83
C VAL A 184 -9.97 -17.14 4.90
N LEU A 185 -9.87 -18.48 4.99
CA LEU A 185 -9.01 -19.27 4.08
C LEU A 185 -9.48 -19.24 2.64
N GLN A 186 -10.78 -19.07 2.43
CA GLN A 186 -11.40 -19.00 1.11
C GLN A 186 -11.24 -17.61 0.47
N LYS A 187 -10.84 -16.60 1.25
CA LYS A 187 -10.61 -15.26 0.72
C LYS A 187 -9.38 -15.24 -0.18
N LYS A 188 -9.57 -14.61 -1.35
CA LYS A 188 -8.46 -14.23 -2.22
C LYS A 188 -7.63 -13.17 -1.51
N GLU A 189 -6.32 -13.21 -1.72
CA GLU A 189 -5.46 -12.14 -1.24
C GLU A 189 -5.85 -10.83 -1.93
N SER A 190 -5.82 -9.74 -1.17
CA SER A 190 -6.01 -8.40 -1.70
C SER A 190 -4.78 -8.04 -2.54
N MET A 191 -4.95 -8.11 -3.86
CA MET A 191 -3.94 -7.71 -4.84
C MET A 191 -4.41 -6.41 -5.50
N GLY A 192 -3.49 -5.46 -5.68
CA GLY A 192 -3.78 -4.13 -6.23
C GLY A 192 -4.04 -3.07 -5.15
N ILE A 193 -4.25 -1.84 -5.61
CA ILE A 193 -4.41 -0.66 -4.75
C ILE A 193 -5.74 -0.76 -3.98
N CYS A 194 -5.68 -0.57 -2.66
CA CYS A 194 -6.81 -0.79 -1.74
C CYS A 194 -8.12 -0.12 -2.19
N PHE A 195 -8.08 1.16 -2.58
CA PHE A 195 -9.28 1.88 -3.03
C PHE A 195 -9.72 1.54 -4.45
N VAL A 196 -8.82 1.12 -5.35
CA VAL A 196 -9.21 0.72 -6.71
C VAL A 196 -9.98 -0.60 -6.68
N GLY A 197 -9.54 -1.52 -5.82
CA GLY A 197 -10.14 -2.85 -5.69
C GLY A 197 -10.04 -3.64 -7.00
N LYS A 198 -11.18 -4.16 -7.48
CA LYS A 198 -11.25 -4.94 -8.74
C LYS A 198 -11.57 -4.09 -9.98
N ARG A 199 -11.62 -2.77 -9.84
CA ARG A 199 -12.02 -1.85 -10.92
C ARG A 199 -10.93 -1.72 -11.98
N ASN A 200 -11.33 -1.36 -13.19
CA ASN A 200 -10.37 -0.98 -14.22
C ASN A 200 -9.70 0.35 -13.82
N PHE A 201 -8.36 0.34 -13.77
CA PHE A 201 -7.59 1.49 -13.28
C PHE A 201 -7.78 2.75 -14.13
N GLU A 202 -7.82 2.63 -15.46
CA GLU A 202 -8.04 3.76 -16.37
C GLU A 202 -9.41 4.41 -16.11
N ASN A 203 -10.47 3.59 -16.00
CA ASN A 203 -11.81 4.12 -15.71
C ASN A 203 -11.90 4.75 -14.32
N PHE A 204 -11.12 4.26 -13.36
CA PHE A 204 -11.06 4.83 -12.01
C PHE A 204 -10.37 6.19 -12.03
N ILE A 205 -9.15 6.28 -12.58
CA ILE A 205 -8.37 7.52 -12.52
C ILE A 205 -9.02 8.66 -13.33
N LEU A 206 -9.71 8.33 -14.43
CA LEU A 206 -10.42 9.30 -15.26
C LEU A 206 -11.70 9.89 -14.61
N GLN A 207 -12.13 9.38 -13.45
CA GLN A 207 -13.18 10.04 -12.65
C GLN A 207 -12.63 11.26 -11.90
N TYR A 208 -11.31 11.31 -11.70
CA TYR A 208 -10.63 12.35 -10.92
C TYR A 208 -9.74 13.25 -11.78
N LEU A 209 -9.12 12.70 -12.83
CA LEU A 209 -8.26 13.44 -13.74
C LEU A 209 -8.93 13.61 -15.11
N GLN A 210 -8.96 14.85 -15.60
CA GLN A 210 -9.49 15.15 -16.93
C GLN A 210 -8.66 14.47 -18.04
N PRO A 211 -9.28 13.78 -19.01
CA PRO A 211 -8.58 13.25 -20.16
C PRO A 211 -7.80 14.34 -20.91
N ARG A 212 -6.55 14.05 -21.26
CA ARG A 212 -5.67 14.91 -22.07
C ARG A 212 -5.11 14.10 -23.24
N PRO A 213 -5.88 13.96 -24.34
CA PRO A 213 -5.50 13.07 -25.43
C PRO A 213 -4.15 13.45 -26.05
N GLY A 214 -3.37 12.43 -26.42
CA GLY A 214 -2.04 12.57 -27.01
C GLY A 214 -1.71 11.43 -27.97
N LYS A 215 -0.51 11.46 -28.55
CA LYS A 215 -0.09 10.47 -29.56
C LYS A 215 0.91 9.48 -28.97
N PHE A 216 0.88 8.27 -29.51
CA PHE A 216 2.00 7.35 -29.39
C PHE A 216 3.02 7.64 -30.50
N ILE A 217 4.26 7.93 -30.12
CA ILE A 217 5.36 8.24 -31.04
C ILE A 217 6.44 7.16 -30.91
N SER A 218 6.78 6.53 -32.03
CA SER A 218 7.91 5.60 -32.12
C SER A 218 9.23 6.34 -31.94
N ILE A 219 10.09 5.89 -31.02
CA ILE A 219 11.46 6.43 -30.91
C ILE A 219 12.39 5.89 -32.00
N GLU A 220 11.98 4.86 -32.73
CA GLU A 220 12.79 4.20 -33.76
C GLU A 220 12.79 4.98 -35.07
N ASP A 221 11.65 5.58 -35.43
CA ASP A 221 11.43 6.25 -36.72
C ASP A 221 10.57 7.52 -36.63
N ASN A 222 10.26 8.00 -35.41
CA ASN A 222 9.40 9.15 -35.14
C ASN A 222 7.97 9.04 -35.72
N ARG A 223 7.51 7.84 -36.09
CA ARG A 223 6.15 7.66 -36.61
C ARG A 223 5.11 7.73 -35.50
N VAL A 224 3.96 8.33 -35.84
CA VAL A 224 2.76 8.29 -35.00
C VAL A 224 2.09 6.93 -35.17
N LEU A 225 1.98 6.18 -34.09
CA LEU A 225 1.45 4.80 -34.10
C LEU A 225 -0.02 4.72 -33.67
N GLY A 226 -0.54 5.77 -33.03
CA GLY A 226 -1.91 5.83 -32.53
C GLY A 226 -2.11 6.98 -31.56
N THR A 227 -3.25 6.96 -30.86
CA THR A 227 -3.61 7.96 -29.86
C THR A 227 -3.99 7.32 -28.52
N HIS A 228 -3.97 8.11 -27.46
CA HIS A 228 -4.38 7.73 -26.11
C HIS A 228 -5.16 8.83 -25.41
N LYS A 229 -5.72 8.55 -24.23
CA LYS A 229 -6.52 9.49 -23.43
C LYS A 229 -5.73 10.36 -22.46
N GLY A 230 -4.47 10.03 -22.19
CA GLY A 230 -3.59 10.83 -21.32
C GLY A 230 -2.26 10.14 -21.04
N TRP A 231 -1.15 10.89 -21.05
CA TRP A 231 0.19 10.35 -20.78
C TRP A 231 0.29 9.74 -19.37
N PHE A 232 -0.46 10.31 -18.41
CA PHE A 232 -0.51 9.85 -17.03
C PHE A 232 -1.12 8.46 -16.86
N LEU A 233 -1.83 7.92 -17.86
CA LEU A 233 -2.37 6.57 -17.84
C LEU A 233 -1.30 5.48 -18.05
N TYR A 234 -0.07 5.88 -18.36
CA TYR A 234 1.01 5.00 -18.74
C TYR A 234 2.17 5.04 -17.75
N THR A 235 2.76 3.87 -17.52
CA THR A 235 3.98 3.70 -16.73
C THR A 235 5.13 3.31 -17.65
N LEU A 236 6.36 3.76 -17.32
CA LEU A 236 7.54 3.36 -18.07
C LEU A 236 7.70 1.83 -18.05
N GLY A 237 8.05 1.24 -19.19
CA GLY A 237 8.11 -0.21 -19.39
C GLY A 237 6.76 -0.90 -19.58
N GLN A 238 5.63 -0.19 -19.45
CA GLN A 238 4.31 -0.75 -19.70
C GLN A 238 4.14 -1.05 -21.19
N ARG A 239 3.52 -2.20 -21.51
CA ARG A 239 3.05 -2.47 -22.87
C ARG A 239 1.90 -1.52 -23.22
N ALA A 240 2.08 -0.68 -24.22
CA ALA A 240 1.13 0.37 -24.62
C ALA A 240 -0.19 -0.16 -25.24
N ARG A 241 -0.20 -1.41 -25.72
CA ARG A 241 -1.37 -2.10 -26.33
C ARG A 241 -2.06 -1.26 -27.42
N ILE A 242 -1.27 -0.73 -28.35
CA ILE A 242 -1.75 0.06 -29.49
C ILE A 242 -2.44 -0.87 -30.49
N GLY A 243 -3.67 -0.52 -30.91
CA GLY A 243 -4.46 -1.32 -31.85
C GLY A 243 -3.84 -1.36 -33.26
N GLY A 244 -4.01 -2.48 -33.97
CA GLY A 244 -3.54 -2.64 -35.35
C GLY A 244 -2.05 -2.99 -35.51
N LEU A 245 -1.25 -2.92 -34.45
CA LEU A 245 0.16 -3.30 -34.49
C LEU A 245 0.33 -4.80 -34.20
N ARG A 246 1.14 -5.48 -35.05
CA ARG A 246 1.41 -6.92 -34.92
C ARG A 246 2.32 -7.24 -33.74
N GLU A 247 3.30 -6.37 -33.48
CA GLU A 247 4.27 -6.57 -32.42
C GLU A 247 3.93 -5.77 -31.16
N PRO A 248 4.40 -6.20 -29.97
CA PRO A 248 4.27 -5.43 -28.74
C PRO A 248 5.12 -4.15 -28.77
N TRP A 249 4.53 -3.05 -28.33
CA TRP A 249 5.21 -1.77 -28.10
C TRP A 249 5.19 -1.41 -26.61
N TYR A 250 6.28 -0.82 -26.14
CA TYR A 250 6.53 -0.52 -24.73
C TYR A 250 6.82 0.96 -24.54
N VAL A 251 6.28 1.54 -23.46
CA VAL A 251 6.45 2.94 -23.11
C VAL A 251 7.86 3.18 -22.59
N VAL A 252 8.58 4.12 -23.20
CA VAL A 252 9.98 4.46 -22.83
C VAL A 252 10.10 5.85 -22.23
N GLU A 253 9.24 6.77 -22.66
CA GLU A 253 9.25 8.16 -22.18
C GLU A 253 7.84 8.76 -22.28
N LYS A 254 7.58 9.78 -21.47
CA LYS A 254 6.31 10.52 -21.42
C LYS A 254 6.62 12.01 -21.44
N ASP A 255 6.09 12.72 -22.42
CA ASP A 255 6.19 14.18 -22.50
C ASP A 255 4.90 14.81 -21.96
N GLY A 256 4.96 15.28 -20.71
CA GLY A 256 3.82 15.95 -20.08
C GLY A 256 3.51 17.35 -20.63
N THR A 257 4.42 17.95 -21.41
CA THR A 257 4.23 19.27 -22.02
C THR A 257 3.45 19.16 -23.33
N LYS A 258 3.83 18.22 -24.20
CA LYS A 258 3.11 17.95 -25.46
C LYS A 258 1.93 16.99 -25.28
N GLY A 259 1.98 16.19 -24.22
CA GLY A 259 1.01 15.13 -23.93
C GLY A 259 1.28 13.83 -24.67
N ASP A 260 2.43 13.67 -25.32
CA ASP A 260 2.77 12.48 -26.11
C ASP A 260 3.45 11.39 -25.27
N VAL A 261 3.26 10.14 -25.70
CA VAL A 261 3.89 8.96 -25.10
C VAL A 261 4.82 8.31 -26.12
N PHE A 262 6.09 8.24 -25.79
CA PHE A 262 7.11 7.62 -26.63
C PHE A 262 7.17 6.13 -26.37
N VAL A 263 7.26 5.36 -27.45
CA VAL A 263 7.24 3.90 -27.43
C VAL A 263 8.33 3.31 -28.30
N VAL A 264 8.76 2.10 -27.94
CA VAL A 264 9.70 1.28 -28.71
C VAL A 264 9.10 -0.10 -28.98
N SER A 265 9.44 -0.70 -30.11
CA SER A 265 9.05 -2.07 -30.42
C SER A 265 9.74 -3.06 -29.46
N ARG A 266 9.20 -4.27 -29.34
CA ARG A 266 9.87 -5.34 -28.59
C ARG A 266 11.26 -5.65 -29.15
N ALA A 267 11.43 -5.57 -30.47
CA ALA A 267 12.71 -5.82 -31.13
C ALA A 267 13.73 -4.75 -30.75
N GLY A 268 13.36 -3.47 -30.85
CA GLY A 268 14.21 -2.35 -30.47
C GLY A 268 14.58 -2.33 -28.99
N LEU A 269 13.67 -2.72 -28.09
CA LEU A 269 13.95 -2.80 -26.65
C LEU A 269 15.03 -3.84 -26.30
N LEU A 270 15.09 -4.95 -27.04
CA LEU A 270 16.00 -6.07 -26.78
C LEU A 270 17.33 -5.96 -27.54
N GLY A 271 17.56 -4.86 -28.26
CA GLY A 271 18.82 -4.59 -28.97
C GLY A 271 19.18 -5.64 -30.02
N ARG A 272 18.20 -6.12 -30.80
CA ARG A 272 18.43 -7.03 -31.93
C ARG A 272 18.24 -6.34 -33.26
#